data_AF-A0A851GE12-F1
#
_entry.id   AF-A0A851GE12-F1
#
_cell.length_a   1.000
_cell.length_b   1.000
_cell.length_c   1.000
_cell.angle_alpha   90.00
_cell.angle_beta   90.00
_cell.angle_gamma   90.00
#
_symmetry.space_group_name_H-M   'P 1'
#
loop_
_entity.id
_entity.type
_entity.pdbx_description
1 polymer ?
#
loop_
_entity_poly.entity_id
_entity_poly.type
_entity_poly.pdbx_seq_one_letter_code
_entity_poly.pdbx_strand_id
1 'polypeptide(L)'
;MESITKQLVNIGHGMSKEIAADEPAVAKLLVELSSSLDVQYERGNALEAKCAALAAENAGLKELIKQHANSVAVCPNCSHEEPSETDDIVALYRSMETPATDAFLAEVRASELDSLAGVAETMLVKFANQGVSDTPESKGWEMILRQASQRAAQLRKGVQS
;
A
#
# COMPACT_ATOMS: atom_id res chain seq x y z
N MET A 1 -5.30 -25.68 3.27
CA MET A 1 -5.80 -26.04 1.93
C MET A 1 -5.34 -24.94 1.00
N GLU A 2 -4.58 -25.26 -0.04
CA GLU A 2 -4.05 -24.25 -0.98
C GLU A 2 -5.22 -23.63 -1.77
N SER A 3 -5.17 -22.31 -2.00
CA SER A 3 -6.21 -21.59 -2.76
C SER A 3 -6.26 -22.10 -4.20
N ILE A 4 -7.47 -22.19 -4.78
CA ILE A 4 -7.68 -22.57 -6.19
C ILE A 4 -6.80 -21.72 -7.12
N THR A 5 -6.63 -20.43 -6.82
CA THR A 5 -5.79 -19.54 -7.64
C THR A 5 -4.33 -19.97 -7.65
N LYS A 6 -3.77 -20.38 -6.50
CA LYS A 6 -2.39 -20.88 -6.41
C LYS A 6 -2.21 -22.20 -7.15
N GLN A 7 -3.21 -23.08 -7.07
CA GLN A 7 -3.23 -24.31 -7.86
C GLN A 7 -3.21 -24.01 -9.37
N LEU A 8 -4.01 -23.05 -9.83
CA LEU A 8 -4.04 -22.64 -11.24
C LEU A 8 -2.70 -22.06 -11.71
N VAL A 9 -2.04 -21.26 -10.90
CA VAL A 9 -0.68 -20.74 -11.19
C VAL A 9 0.29 -21.90 -11.38
N ASN A 10 0.32 -22.85 -10.45
CA ASN A 10 1.20 -24.01 -10.51
C ASN A 10 0.92 -24.89 -11.75
N ILE A 11 -0.36 -25.11 -12.08
CA ILE A 11 -0.77 -25.85 -13.28
C ILE A 11 -0.29 -25.13 -14.54
N GLY A 12 -0.49 -23.81 -14.62
CA GLY A 12 -0.07 -23.02 -15.79
C GLY A 12 1.44 -23.06 -16.03
N HIS A 13 2.25 -22.97 -14.97
CA HIS A 13 3.72 -23.15 -15.06
C HIS A 13 4.13 -24.60 -15.39
N GLY A 14 3.35 -25.58 -14.96
CA GLY A 14 3.55 -26.99 -15.34
C GLY A 14 3.31 -27.20 -16.83
N MET A 15 2.13 -26.80 -17.32
CA MET A 15 1.74 -26.91 -18.72
C MET A 15 2.69 -26.17 -19.65
N SER A 16 3.20 -25.01 -19.25
CA SER A 16 4.16 -24.27 -20.08
C SER A 16 5.45 -25.06 -20.33
N LYS A 17 5.91 -25.86 -19.36
CA LYS A 17 7.12 -26.69 -19.50
C LYS A 17 6.88 -27.86 -20.46
N GLU A 18 5.70 -28.44 -20.42
CA GLU A 18 5.33 -29.57 -21.26
C GLU A 18 5.27 -29.19 -22.75
N ILE A 19 4.70 -28.01 -23.06
CA ILE A 19 4.52 -27.57 -24.46
C ILE A 19 5.67 -26.71 -25.00
N ALA A 20 6.72 -26.44 -24.20
CA ALA A 20 7.78 -25.50 -24.56
C ALA A 20 8.55 -25.88 -25.84
N ALA A 21 8.67 -27.17 -26.12
CA ALA A 21 9.37 -27.67 -27.32
C ALA A 21 8.53 -27.51 -28.59
N ASP A 22 7.22 -27.77 -28.50
CA ASP A 22 6.30 -27.78 -29.65
C ASP A 22 5.76 -26.37 -29.95
N GLU A 23 5.44 -25.59 -28.90
CA GLU A 23 4.77 -24.29 -29.00
C GLU A 23 5.41 -23.24 -28.07
N PRO A 24 6.66 -22.80 -28.35
CA PRO A 24 7.44 -21.95 -27.45
C PRO A 24 6.79 -20.58 -27.18
N ALA A 25 6.05 -20.02 -28.15
CA ALA A 25 5.33 -18.77 -27.97
C ALA A 25 4.16 -18.92 -26.99
N VAL A 26 3.40 -20.02 -27.10
CA VAL A 26 2.28 -20.33 -26.19
C VAL A 26 2.80 -20.64 -24.78
N ALA A 27 3.89 -21.40 -24.67
CA ALA A 27 4.56 -21.64 -23.40
C ALA A 27 4.95 -20.34 -22.70
N LYS A 28 5.56 -19.39 -23.43
CA LYS A 28 5.94 -18.09 -22.87
C LYS A 28 4.72 -17.30 -22.38
N LEU A 29 3.64 -17.25 -23.18
CA LEU A 29 2.39 -16.60 -22.78
C LEU A 29 1.80 -17.21 -21.50
N LEU A 30 1.80 -18.54 -21.38
CA LEU A 30 1.32 -19.23 -20.17
C LEU A 30 2.14 -18.86 -18.93
N VAL A 31 3.46 -18.74 -19.05
CA VAL A 31 4.32 -18.29 -17.94
C VAL A 31 3.97 -16.86 -17.54
N GLU A 32 3.82 -15.95 -18.50
CA GLU A 32 3.48 -14.55 -18.24
C GLU A 32 2.11 -14.41 -17.58
N LEU A 33 1.10 -15.12 -18.08
CA LEU A 33 -0.24 -15.13 -17.50
C LEU A 33 -0.27 -15.73 -16.10
N SER A 34 0.41 -16.86 -15.88
CA SER A 34 0.46 -17.53 -14.56
C SER A 34 1.16 -16.65 -13.53
N SER A 35 2.27 -16.02 -13.91
CA SER A 35 3.01 -15.11 -13.04
C SER A 35 2.20 -13.84 -12.74
N SER A 36 1.50 -13.30 -13.74
CA SER A 36 0.61 -12.15 -13.56
C SER A 36 -0.56 -12.47 -12.63
N LEU A 37 -1.19 -13.64 -12.81
CA LEU A 37 -2.26 -14.12 -11.92
C LEU A 37 -1.79 -14.22 -10.47
N ASP A 38 -0.58 -14.74 -10.24
CA ASP A 38 0.00 -14.85 -8.91
C ASP A 38 0.18 -13.48 -8.25
N VAL A 39 0.76 -12.53 -8.99
CA VAL A 39 0.96 -11.15 -8.52
C VAL A 39 -0.37 -10.47 -8.20
N GLN A 40 -1.38 -10.61 -9.06
CA GLN A 40 -2.70 -10.00 -8.83
C GLN A 40 -3.42 -10.63 -7.63
N TYR A 41 -3.27 -11.94 -7.44
CA TYR A 41 -3.83 -12.63 -6.29
C TYR A 41 -3.24 -12.12 -4.98
N GLU A 42 -1.91 -12.04 -4.89
CA GLU A 42 -1.24 -11.50 -3.69
C GLU A 42 -1.57 -10.02 -3.45
N ARG A 43 -1.66 -9.23 -4.53
CA ARG A 43 -2.11 -7.83 -4.43
C ARG A 43 -3.53 -7.73 -3.90
N GLY A 44 -4.43 -8.60 -4.35
CA GLY A 44 -5.81 -8.68 -3.87
C GLY A 44 -5.88 -8.97 -2.37
N ASN A 45 -5.17 -10.00 -1.92
CA ASN A 45 -5.10 -10.35 -0.49
C ASN A 45 -4.55 -9.20 0.36
N ALA A 46 -3.49 -8.53 -0.13
CA ALA A 46 -2.89 -7.39 0.56
C ALA A 46 -3.85 -6.20 0.66
N LEU A 47 -4.64 -5.92 -0.39
CA LEU A 47 -5.66 -4.86 -0.37
C LEU A 47 -6.80 -5.20 0.59
N GLU A 48 -7.29 -6.44 0.56
CA GLU A 48 -8.35 -6.89 1.47
C GLU A 48 -7.91 -6.75 2.94
N ALA A 49 -6.67 -7.15 3.26
CA ALA A 49 -6.11 -6.98 4.59
C ALA A 49 -6.03 -5.51 5.02
N LYS A 50 -5.57 -4.61 4.13
CA LYS A 50 -5.54 -3.15 4.39
C LYS A 50 -6.94 -2.59 4.62
N CYS A 51 -7.91 -2.98 3.80
CA CYS A 51 -9.30 -2.54 3.95
C CYS A 51 -9.92 -3.04 5.26
N ALA A 52 -9.67 -4.29 5.64
CA ALA A 52 -10.14 -4.86 6.90
C ALA A 52 -9.55 -4.11 8.11
N ALA A 53 -8.26 -3.77 8.09
CA ALA A 53 -7.61 -3.00 9.14
C ALA A 53 -8.20 -1.58 9.28
N LEU A 54 -8.36 -0.86 8.17
CA LEU A 54 -9.00 0.47 8.16
C LEU A 54 -10.46 0.40 8.61
N ALA A 55 -11.20 -0.64 8.23
CA ALA A 55 -12.59 -0.82 8.67
C ALA A 55 -12.68 -1.07 10.18
N ALA A 56 -11.78 -1.88 10.74
CA ALA A 56 -11.71 -2.15 12.17
C ALA A 56 -11.35 -0.88 12.96
N GLU A 57 -10.35 -0.11 12.50
CA GLU A 57 -9.98 1.18 13.10
C GLU A 57 -11.14 2.18 13.08
N ASN A 58 -11.82 2.32 11.93
CA ASN A 58 -13.00 3.17 11.80
C ASN A 58 -14.17 2.73 12.70
N ALA A 59 -14.36 1.42 12.90
CA ALA A 59 -15.36 0.91 13.83
C ALA A 59 -15.03 1.30 15.28
N GLY A 60 -13.75 1.21 15.68
CA GLY A 60 -13.27 1.66 16.98
C GLY A 60 -13.49 3.16 17.20
N LEU A 61 -13.13 3.99 16.22
CA LEU A 61 -13.36 5.43 16.25
C LEU A 61 -14.86 5.78 16.39
N LYS A 62 -15.73 5.10 15.63
CA LYS A 62 -17.18 5.29 15.73
C LYS A 62 -17.73 4.89 17.09
N GLU A 63 -17.24 3.80 17.68
CA GLU A 63 -17.69 3.36 18.99
C GLU A 63 -17.28 4.34 20.08
N LEU A 64 -16.06 4.89 20.00
CA LEU A 64 -15.60 5.93 20.91
C LEU A 64 -16.49 7.18 20.84
N ILE A 65 -16.88 7.61 19.63
CA ILE A 65 -17.81 8.75 19.45
C ILE A 65 -19.18 8.45 20.06
N LYS A 66 -19.70 7.22 19.95
CA LYS A 66 -20.97 6.87 20.60
C LYS A 66 -20.88 6.89 22.12
N GLN A 67 -19.75 6.44 22.68
CA GLN A 67 -19.52 6.53 24.12
C GLN A 67 -19.53 7.99 24.58
N HIS A 68 -18.88 8.89 23.82
CA HIS A 68 -18.92 10.33 24.08
C HIS A 68 -20.35 10.91 24.00
N ALA A 69 -21.12 10.53 22.98
CA ALA A 69 -22.49 11.01 22.84
C ALA A 69 -23.40 10.59 24.02
N ASN A 70 -23.03 9.52 24.74
CA ASN A 70 -23.76 9.02 25.90
C ASN A 70 -23.20 9.53 27.24
N SER A 71 -22.07 10.26 27.27
CA SER A 71 -21.39 10.72 28.49
C SER A 71 -21.84 12.10 28.99
N VAL A 72 -22.96 12.66 28.50
CA VAL A 72 -23.43 13.98 28.92
C VAL A 72 -23.79 14.01 30.42
N ALA A 73 -22.82 14.35 31.25
CA ALA A 73 -23.01 14.68 32.65
C ALA A 73 -23.50 16.14 32.73
N VAL A 74 -24.79 16.35 32.48
CA VAL A 74 -25.42 17.62 32.86
C VAL A 74 -25.46 17.66 34.38
N CYS A 75 -24.80 18.65 34.99
CA CYS A 75 -24.87 18.82 36.44
C CYS A 75 -26.35 19.04 36.85
N PRO A 76 -26.97 18.14 37.64
CA PRO A 76 -28.40 18.21 37.95
C PRO A 76 -28.77 19.43 38.80
N ASN A 77 -27.77 20.13 39.36
CA ASN A 77 -27.98 21.27 40.24
C ASN A 77 -27.86 22.63 39.52
N CYS A 78 -27.20 22.70 38.36
CA CYS A 78 -27.01 23.98 37.65
C CYS A 78 -27.23 23.92 36.14
N SER A 79 -27.58 22.75 35.58
CA SER A 79 -27.82 22.54 34.15
C SER A 79 -26.67 22.99 33.24
N HIS A 80 -25.47 23.12 33.80
CA HIS A 80 -24.27 23.39 33.04
C HIS A 80 -23.77 22.07 32.45
N GLU A 81 -23.50 22.05 31.15
CA GLU A 81 -22.64 21.02 30.57
C GLU A 81 -21.25 21.23 31.19
N GLU A 82 -20.69 20.19 31.85
CA GLU A 82 -19.27 20.26 32.18
C GLU A 82 -18.47 20.49 30.88
N PRO A 83 -17.42 21.34 30.90
CA PRO A 83 -16.62 21.58 29.70
C PRO A 83 -16.14 20.24 29.14
N SER A 84 -16.43 19.97 27.86
CA SER A 84 -16.03 18.72 27.19
C SER A 84 -14.51 18.47 27.24
N GLU A 85 -13.72 19.51 27.51
CA GLU A 85 -12.27 19.43 27.66
C GLU A 85 -11.80 18.62 28.88
N THR A 86 -12.67 18.40 29.88
CA THR A 86 -12.43 17.52 31.04
C THR A 86 -13.15 16.17 30.95
N ASP A 87 -13.89 15.93 29.85
CA ASP A 87 -14.54 14.65 29.57
C ASP A 87 -13.46 13.57 29.33
N ASP A 88 -13.53 12.48 30.08
CA ASP A 88 -12.59 11.36 30.02
C ASP A 88 -12.48 10.79 28.60
N ILE A 89 -13.53 10.95 27.79
CA ILE A 89 -13.58 10.47 26.42
C ILE A 89 -12.75 11.35 25.46
N VAL A 90 -12.57 12.65 25.73
CA VAL A 90 -11.68 13.52 24.93
C VAL A 90 -10.21 13.14 25.15
N ALA A 91 -9.84 12.75 26.38
CA ALA A 91 -8.51 12.24 26.68
C ALA A 91 -8.26 10.89 25.97
N LEU A 92 -9.25 9.99 26.01
CA LEU A 92 -9.21 8.71 25.27
C LEU A 92 -9.06 8.92 23.76
N TYR A 93 -9.85 9.83 23.16
CA TYR A 93 -9.74 10.16 21.74
C TYR A 93 -8.35 10.67 21.36
N ARG A 94 -7.76 11.58 22.15
CA ARG A 94 -6.39 12.08 21.91
C ARG A 94 -5.31 11.01 22.08
N SER A 95 -5.58 9.98 22.87
CA SER A 95 -4.65 8.86 23.10
C SER A 95 -4.78 7.72 22.09
N MET A 96 -5.84 7.72 21.27
CA MET A 96 -6.09 6.66 20.30
C MET A 96 -5.19 6.86 19.08
N GLU A 97 -4.31 5.90 18.84
CA GLU A 97 -3.50 5.84 17.62
C GLU A 97 -4.32 5.30 16.43
N THR A 98 -3.96 5.74 15.23
CA THR A 98 -4.58 5.29 13.96
C THR A 98 -3.54 4.66 13.03
N PRO A 99 -2.90 3.55 13.43
CA PRO A 99 -1.78 2.96 12.70
C PRO A 99 -2.17 2.46 11.30
N ALA A 100 -3.42 2.04 11.08
CA ALA A 100 -3.87 1.61 9.76
C ALA A 100 -4.02 2.82 8.82
N THR A 101 -4.54 3.94 9.32
CA THR A 101 -4.57 5.21 8.58
C THR A 101 -3.16 5.73 8.30
N ASP A 102 -2.25 5.68 9.28
CA ASP A 102 -0.87 6.12 9.08
C ASP A 102 -0.15 5.29 8.02
N ALA A 103 -0.30 3.96 8.06
CA ALA A 103 0.24 3.06 7.06
C ALA A 103 -0.36 3.32 5.66
N PHE A 104 -1.67 3.60 5.58
CA PHE A 104 -2.32 3.98 4.33
C PHE A 104 -1.76 5.29 3.77
N LEU A 105 -1.61 6.33 4.59
CA LEU A 105 -1.05 7.61 4.16
C LEU A 105 0.43 7.48 3.75
N ALA A 106 1.19 6.63 4.43
CA ALA A 106 2.57 6.32 4.04
C ALA A 106 2.64 5.64 2.66
N GLU A 107 1.72 4.72 2.38
CA GLU A 107 1.60 4.10 1.05
C GLU A 107 1.22 5.11 -0.03
N VAL A 108 0.26 6.01 0.24
CA VAL A 108 -0.13 7.06 -0.72
C VAL A 108 1.08 7.94 -1.07
N ARG A 109 1.83 8.39 -0.07
CA ARG A 109 3.06 9.16 -0.29
C ARG A 109 4.13 8.35 -1.04
N ALA A 110 4.27 7.06 -0.73
CA ALA A 110 5.20 6.18 -1.44
C ALA A 110 4.81 5.99 -2.92
N SER A 111 3.51 5.94 -3.23
CA SER A 111 2.99 5.79 -4.59
C SER A 111 3.34 6.98 -5.50
N GLU A 112 3.41 8.19 -4.97
CA GLU A 112 3.87 9.35 -5.73
C GLU A 112 5.36 9.24 -6.08
N LEU A 113 6.17 8.74 -5.14
CA LEU A 113 7.59 8.48 -5.37
C LEU A 113 7.82 7.35 -6.37
N ASP A 114 7.00 6.30 -6.34
CA ASP A 114 7.04 5.25 -7.38
C ASP A 114 6.68 5.82 -8.76
N SER A 115 5.73 6.76 -8.83
CA SER A 115 5.38 7.45 -10.08
C SER A 115 6.57 8.27 -10.60
N LEU A 116 7.28 8.97 -9.72
CA LEU A 116 8.51 9.68 -10.07
C LEU A 116 9.63 8.72 -10.53
N ALA A 117 9.78 7.57 -9.87
CA ALA A 117 10.72 6.53 -10.27
C ALA A 117 10.42 6.03 -11.69
N GLY A 118 9.15 5.76 -12.02
CA GLY A 118 8.74 5.36 -13.37
C GLY A 118 9.02 6.41 -14.46
N VAL A 119 8.89 7.70 -14.12
CA VAL A 119 9.31 8.80 -15.01
C VAL A 119 10.83 8.77 -15.23
N ALA A 120 11.61 8.58 -14.17
CA ALA A 120 13.07 8.49 -14.26
C ALA A 120 13.52 7.28 -15.11
N GLU A 121 12.90 6.11 -14.91
CA GLU A 121 13.13 4.92 -15.75
C GLU A 121 12.85 5.21 -17.23
N THR A 122 11.71 5.85 -17.52
CA THR A 122 11.36 6.23 -18.89
C THR A 122 12.41 7.15 -19.52
N MET A 123 12.96 8.10 -18.74
CA MET A 123 14.02 8.98 -19.21
C MET A 123 15.33 8.22 -19.45
N LEU A 124 15.72 7.32 -18.55
CA LEU A 124 16.92 6.50 -18.71
C LEU A 124 16.85 5.62 -19.97
N VAL A 125 15.69 5.02 -20.24
CA VAL A 125 15.45 4.26 -21.48
C VAL A 125 15.64 5.15 -22.72
N LYS A 126 15.17 6.41 -22.68
CA LYS A 126 15.38 7.36 -23.80
C LYS A 126 16.86 7.67 -24.02
N PHE A 127 17.63 7.91 -22.96
CA PHE A 127 19.09 8.14 -23.08
C PHE A 127 19.81 6.91 -23.64
N ALA A 128 19.44 5.72 -23.18
CA ALA A 128 19.99 4.46 -23.69
C ALA A 128 19.70 4.27 -25.18
N ASN A 129 18.46 4.52 -25.61
CA ASN A 129 18.08 4.43 -27.03
C ASN A 129 18.79 5.45 -27.92
N GLN A 130 19.26 6.55 -27.35
CA GLN A 130 20.01 7.60 -28.05
C GLN A 130 21.54 7.41 -27.96
N GLY A 131 22.02 6.38 -27.26
CA GLY A 131 23.46 6.11 -27.08
C GLY A 131 24.18 7.12 -26.19
N VAL A 132 23.46 7.83 -25.31
CA VAL A 132 23.98 8.92 -24.47
C VAL A 132 23.79 8.66 -22.97
N SER A 133 23.90 7.39 -22.56
CA SER A 133 23.73 6.94 -21.17
C SER A 133 24.77 7.50 -20.19
N ASP A 134 25.96 7.89 -20.67
CA ASP A 134 27.06 8.35 -19.80
C ASP A 134 27.07 9.86 -19.54
N THR A 135 26.04 10.58 -20.01
CA THR A 135 25.93 12.03 -19.83
C THR A 135 25.65 12.40 -18.36
N PRO A 136 26.08 13.59 -17.90
CA PRO A 136 25.72 14.10 -16.57
C PRO A 136 24.21 14.10 -16.32
N GLU A 137 23.42 14.41 -17.34
CA GLU A 137 21.95 14.40 -17.30
C GLU A 137 21.40 13.00 -17.04
N SER A 138 21.90 11.98 -17.76
CA SER A 138 21.53 10.57 -17.54
C SER A 138 21.83 10.13 -16.10
N LYS A 139 23.03 10.44 -15.59
CA LYS A 139 23.42 10.17 -14.19
C LYS A 139 22.53 10.88 -13.17
N GLY A 140 22.05 12.08 -13.50
CA GLY A 140 21.06 12.80 -12.70
C GLY A 140 19.75 12.02 -12.56
N TRP A 141 19.25 11.44 -13.64
CA TRP A 141 18.05 10.60 -13.62
C TRP A 141 18.26 9.28 -12.87
N GLU A 142 19.43 8.65 -12.97
CA GLU A 142 19.76 7.46 -12.16
C GLU A 142 19.72 7.78 -10.66
N MET A 143 20.24 8.96 -10.28
CA MET A 143 20.19 9.41 -8.89
C MET A 143 18.75 9.65 -8.42
N ILE A 144 17.90 10.28 -9.25
CA ILE A 144 16.48 10.50 -8.95
C ILE A 144 15.77 9.16 -8.77
N LEU A 145 15.92 8.22 -9.71
CA LEU A 145 15.34 6.89 -9.62
C LEU A 145 15.72 6.22 -8.30
N ARG A 146 17.00 6.19 -7.97
CA ARG A 146 17.49 5.59 -6.73
C ARG A 146 16.90 6.25 -5.49
N GLN A 147 16.90 7.58 -5.43
CA GLN A 147 16.39 8.31 -4.26
C GLN A 147 14.87 8.16 -4.09
N ALA A 148 14.11 8.23 -5.18
CA ALA A 148 12.66 8.05 -5.17
C ALA A 148 12.30 6.66 -4.64
N SER A 149 12.91 5.60 -5.20
CA SER A 149 12.67 4.22 -4.77
C SER A 149 13.09 3.99 -3.31
N GLN A 150 14.21 4.56 -2.86
CA GLN A 150 14.65 4.45 -1.47
C GLN A 150 13.69 5.13 -0.49
N ARG A 151 13.24 6.35 -0.79
CA ARG A 151 12.29 7.09 0.06
C ARG A 151 10.92 6.40 0.09
N ALA A 152 10.45 5.88 -1.04
CA ALA A 152 9.20 5.10 -1.09
C ALA A 152 9.29 3.88 -0.16
N ALA A 153 10.41 3.15 -0.19
CA ALA A 153 10.65 2.02 0.69
C ALA A 153 10.76 2.43 2.17
N GLN A 154 11.35 3.59 2.49
CA GLN A 154 11.44 4.11 3.86
C GLN A 154 10.07 4.46 4.43
N LEU A 155 9.22 5.14 3.64
CA LEU A 155 7.84 5.46 4.04
C LEU A 155 7.06 4.20 4.38
N ARG A 156 7.15 3.15 3.56
CA ARG A 156 6.49 1.86 3.81
C ARG A 156 7.00 1.12 5.04
N LYS A 157 8.26 1.31 5.42
CA LYS A 157 8.86 0.72 6.62
C LYS A 157 8.49 1.46 7.91
N GLY A 158 7.83 2.61 7.82
CA GLY A 158 7.49 3.44 8.99
C GLY A 158 8.71 4.07 9.66
N VAL A 159 9.84 4.20 8.96
CA VAL A 159 10.99 4.94 9.50
C VAL A 159 10.64 6.42 9.45
N GLN A 160 10.19 6.94 10.59
CA GLN A 160 10.06 8.37 10.83
C GLN A 160 11.42 9.02 10.50
N SER A 161 11.37 10.10 9.71
CA SER A 161 12.52 11.01 9.55
C SER A 161 12.75 11.76 10.85
#